data_AF-A0A2E4B9Z0-F1
#
_entry.id   AF-A0A2E4B9Z0-F1
#
_cell.length_a   1.000
_cell.length_b   1.000
_cell.length_c   1.000
_cell.angle_alpha   90.00
_cell.angle_beta   90.00
_cell.angle_gamma   90.00
#
_symmetry.space_group_name_H-M   'P 1'
#
loop_
_entity.id
_entity.type
_entity.pdbx_description
1 polymer ?
#
loop_
_entity_poly.entity_id
_entity_poly.type
_entity_poly.pdbx_seq_one_letter_code
_entity_poly.pdbx_strand_id
1 'polypeptide(L)'
;MKVKVFHAAFEPDPVHIATVEAPDAEHRQACAYAYRWTQNLEDSWSKKMAKDGNDAVTVEVVVGEYGHRSSAMGDFFEVEGQLYACEAFGFRATDKIKCRSYTEEAEEDDP
;
A
#
# COMPACT_ATOMS: atom_id res chain seq x y z
N MET A 1 -8.94 -10.96 -8.59
CA MET A 1 -8.72 -11.19 -7.15
C MET A 1 -8.99 -9.93 -6.33
N LYS A 2 -9.44 -10.09 -5.08
CA LYS A 2 -9.54 -8.97 -4.13
C LYS A 2 -8.23 -8.82 -3.36
N VAL A 3 -7.69 -7.61 -3.38
CA VAL A 3 -6.45 -7.25 -2.67
C VAL A 3 -6.78 -6.22 -1.61
N LYS A 4 -6.58 -6.57 -0.34
CA LYS A 4 -6.66 -5.61 0.76
C LYS A 4 -5.31 -4.91 0.91
N VAL A 5 -5.31 -3.59 0.92
CA VAL A 5 -4.11 -2.76 1.03
C VAL A 5 -4.01 -2.21 2.45
N PHE A 6 -2.88 -2.41 3.08
CA PHE A 6 -2.59 -1.97 4.43
C PHE A 6 -1.45 -0.97 4.43
N HIS A 7 -1.74 0.26 4.86
CA HIS A 7 -0.72 1.24 5.17
C HIS A 7 -0.11 0.89 6.53
N ALA A 8 1.19 0.58 6.53
CA ALA A 8 1.95 0.23 7.73
C ALA A 8 3.40 0.75 7.70
N ALA A 9 3.83 1.35 6.59
CA ALA A 9 5.20 1.83 6.43
C ALA A 9 5.56 2.95 7.43
N PHE A 10 4.59 3.80 7.79
CA PHE A 10 4.82 4.99 8.61
C PHE A 10 3.81 5.14 9.76
N GLU A 11 2.83 4.25 9.81
CA GLU A 11 1.77 4.24 10.80
C GLU A 11 2.19 3.45 12.05
N PRO A 12 1.79 3.88 13.26
CA PRO A 12 2.07 3.13 14.48
C PRO A 12 1.40 1.76 14.45
N ASP A 13 0.20 1.70 13.90
CA ASP A 13 -0.58 0.49 13.70
C ASP A 13 -0.99 0.36 12.22
N PRO A 14 -1.04 -0.86 11.66
CA PRO A 14 -1.46 -1.06 10.29
C PRO A 14 -2.92 -0.64 10.05
N VAL A 15 -3.16 0.10 8.97
CA VAL A 15 -4.50 0.57 8.58
C VAL A 15 -4.91 -0.05 7.25
N HIS A 16 -6.01 -0.80 7.24
CA HIS A 16 -6.64 -1.27 6.01
C HIS A 16 -7.24 -0.06 5.26
N ILE A 17 -6.54 0.44 4.25
CA ILE A 17 -6.84 1.72 3.61
C ILE A 17 -7.77 1.57 2.40
N ALA A 18 -7.67 0.45 1.69
CA ALA A 18 -8.40 0.20 0.46
C ALA A 18 -8.52 -1.30 0.14
N THR A 19 -9.60 -1.65 -0.55
CA THR A 19 -9.75 -2.93 -1.25
C THR A 19 -9.69 -2.70 -2.75
N VAL A 20 -8.85 -3.46 -3.47
CA VAL A 20 -8.70 -3.38 -4.92
C VAL A 20 -9.17 -4.66 -5.60
N GLU A 21 -10.03 -4.55 -6.61
CA GLU A 21 -10.43 -5.64 -7.48
C GLU A 21 -9.45 -5.76 -8.66
N ALA A 22 -8.39 -6.54 -8.49
CA ALA A 22 -7.41 -6.80 -9.54
C ALA A 22 -7.95 -7.83 -10.56
N PRO A 23 -7.77 -7.64 -11.87
CA PRO A 23 -8.20 -8.61 -12.89
C PRO A 23 -7.27 -9.84 -12.97
N ASP A 24 -6.12 -9.81 -12.30
CA ASP A 24 -5.07 -10.82 -12.41
C ASP A 24 -5.42 -12.17 -11.75
N ALA A 25 -4.73 -13.22 -12.21
CA ALA A 25 -4.82 -14.61 -11.72
C ALA A 25 -3.64 -15.01 -10.80
N GLU A 26 -2.53 -14.25 -10.79
CA GLU A 26 -1.36 -14.49 -9.94
C GLU A 26 -1.26 -13.46 -8.81
N HIS A 27 -1.03 -13.92 -7.57
CA HIS A 27 -1.09 -13.06 -6.38
C HIS A 27 -0.15 -11.85 -6.46
N ARG A 28 1.11 -12.06 -6.90
CA ARG A 28 2.09 -10.96 -7.00
C ARG A 28 1.74 -9.95 -8.08
N GLN A 29 1.10 -10.39 -9.16
CA GLN A 29 0.60 -9.49 -10.20
C GLN A 29 -0.58 -8.67 -9.67
N ALA A 30 -1.48 -9.30 -8.91
CA ALA A 30 -2.56 -8.60 -8.20
C ALA A 30 -2.02 -7.57 -7.20
N CYS A 31 -0.95 -7.88 -6.44
CA CYS A 31 -0.28 -6.91 -5.58
C CYS A 31 0.30 -5.73 -6.38
N ALA A 32 0.95 -5.99 -7.51
CA ALA A 32 1.49 -4.93 -8.37
C ALA A 32 0.39 -4.04 -8.98
N TYR A 33 -0.73 -4.63 -9.39
CA TYR A 33 -1.90 -3.91 -9.87
C TYR A 33 -2.47 -3.00 -8.77
N ALA A 34 -2.68 -3.55 -7.57
CA ALA A 34 -3.15 -2.79 -6.42
C ALA A 34 -2.18 -1.64 -6.09
N TYR A 35 -0.88 -1.92 -6.05
CA TYR A 35 0.15 -0.93 -5.79
C TYR A 35 0.11 0.23 -6.80
N ARG A 36 -0.02 -0.04 -8.11
CA ARG A 36 -0.12 1.00 -9.15
C ARG A 36 -1.31 1.92 -8.93
N TRP A 37 -2.47 1.35 -8.57
CA TRP A 37 -3.72 2.10 -8.42
C TRP A 37 -3.93 2.68 -7.03
N THR A 38 -2.95 2.50 -6.14
CA THR A 38 -2.83 3.23 -4.87
C THR A 38 -1.61 4.16 -4.85
N GLN A 39 -1.18 4.65 -6.02
CA GLN A 39 -0.17 5.70 -6.15
C GLN A 39 -0.80 7.05 -6.50
N ASN A 40 -0.23 8.13 -5.97
CA ASN A 40 -0.42 9.48 -6.47
C ASN A 40 0.71 9.83 -7.47
N LEU A 41 0.58 9.43 -8.73
CA LEU A 41 1.62 9.69 -9.75
C LEU A 41 1.42 11.04 -10.44
N GLU A 42 0.17 11.35 -10.79
CA GLU A 42 -0.24 12.59 -11.44
C GLU A 42 -1.31 13.33 -10.64
N ASP A 43 -2.21 12.61 -9.94
CA ASP A 43 -3.20 13.19 -9.03
C ASP A 43 -3.55 12.22 -7.88
N SER A 44 -4.67 12.44 -7.19
CA SER A 44 -5.01 11.67 -5.98
C SER A 44 -5.85 10.43 -6.29
N TRP A 45 -5.28 9.23 -6.06
CA TRP A 45 -5.98 7.96 -6.24
C TRP A 45 -7.20 7.83 -5.32
N SER A 46 -7.03 8.23 -4.06
CA SER A 46 -8.04 8.08 -3.00
C SER A 46 -9.21 9.07 -3.13
N LYS A 47 -9.00 10.19 -3.83
CA LYS A 47 -10.07 11.13 -4.18
C LYS A 47 -10.75 10.79 -5.51
N LYS A 48 -10.37 9.67 -6.14
CA LYS A 48 -10.85 9.23 -7.46
C LYS A 48 -10.74 10.33 -8.53
N MET A 49 -9.59 11.00 -8.54
CA MET A 49 -9.32 12.06 -9.52
C MET A 49 -9.08 11.47 -10.92
N ALA A 50 -9.01 12.33 -11.94
CA ALA A 50 -9.13 11.91 -13.33
C ALA A 50 -8.01 10.97 -13.83
N LYS A 51 -6.80 11.02 -13.25
CA LYS A 51 -5.64 10.30 -13.77
C LYS A 51 -5.28 9.06 -12.97
N ASP A 52 -5.31 9.13 -11.64
CA ASP A 52 -4.99 8.01 -10.75
C ASP A 52 -6.21 7.43 -10.02
N GLY A 53 -7.40 7.97 -10.26
CA GLY A 53 -8.65 7.35 -9.84
C GLY A 53 -8.95 6.09 -10.64
N ASN A 54 -9.37 5.03 -9.95
CA ASN A 54 -9.78 3.77 -10.58
C ASN A 54 -11.01 3.18 -9.86
N ASP A 55 -12.00 2.75 -10.63
CA ASP A 55 -13.24 2.16 -10.11
C ASP A 55 -13.04 0.79 -9.45
N ALA A 56 -11.95 0.09 -9.79
CA ALA A 56 -11.54 -1.12 -9.11
C ALA A 56 -11.09 -0.88 -7.66
N VAL A 57 -10.89 0.38 -7.26
CA VAL A 57 -10.44 0.74 -5.91
C VAL A 57 -11.62 1.22 -5.07
N THR A 58 -11.83 0.51 -3.95
CA THR A 58 -12.72 0.91 -2.86
C THR A 58 -11.87 1.45 -1.72
N VAL A 59 -12.09 2.70 -1.32
CA VAL A 59 -11.39 3.31 -0.18
C VAL A 59 -12.17 2.99 1.10
N GLU A 60 -11.47 2.45 2.10
CA GLU A 60 -12.09 1.92 3.34
C GLU A 60 -12.05 2.93 4.50
N VAL A 61 -11.21 3.95 4.40
CA VAL A 61 -11.02 4.99 5.41
C VAL A 61 -11.37 6.36 4.84
N VAL A 62 -11.98 7.21 5.67
CA VAL A 62 -12.36 8.58 5.31
C VAL A 62 -11.19 9.32 4.66
N VAL A 63 -11.46 9.90 3.49
CA VAL A 63 -10.48 10.64 2.69
C VAL A 63 -10.35 12.05 3.25
N GLY A 64 -9.13 12.41 3.68
CA GLY A 64 -8.83 13.77 4.15
C GLY A 64 -8.81 14.80 3.02
N GLU A 65 -8.60 16.07 3.37
CA GLU A 65 -8.57 17.20 2.41
C GLU A 65 -7.62 16.95 1.22
N TYR A 66 -6.42 16.45 1.52
CA TYR A 66 -5.37 16.16 0.53
C TYR A 66 -5.39 14.72 0.00
N GLY A 67 -6.32 13.89 0.45
CA GLY A 67 -6.35 12.46 0.15
C GLY A 67 -5.38 11.62 1.00
N HIS A 68 -5.34 10.33 0.71
CA HIS A 68 -4.40 9.38 1.29
C HIS A 68 -3.05 9.42 0.56
N ARG A 69 -1.99 9.09 1.30
CA ARG A 69 -0.64 8.90 0.72
C ARG A 69 -0.62 7.76 -0.30
N SER A 70 0.41 7.72 -1.13
CA SER A 70 0.72 6.55 -1.96
C SER A 70 1.06 5.34 -1.10
N SER A 71 0.81 4.13 -1.62
CA SER A 71 1.40 2.92 -1.06
C SER A 71 2.92 2.92 -1.24
N ALA A 72 3.64 2.37 -0.27
CA ALA A 72 5.10 2.46 -0.15
C ALA A 72 5.72 1.13 0.26
N MET A 73 7.05 1.04 0.16
CA MET A 73 7.81 -0.05 0.78
C MET A 73 7.51 -0.10 2.29
N GLY A 74 7.21 -1.28 2.80
CA GLY A 74 6.75 -1.49 4.18
C GLY A 74 5.23 -1.53 4.33
N ASP A 75 4.46 -1.22 3.29
CA ASP A 75 3.03 -1.52 3.26
C ASP A 75 2.77 -2.99 2.92
N PHE A 76 1.55 -3.45 3.19
CA PHE A 76 1.18 -4.84 3.02
C PHE A 76 -0.05 -5.01 2.14
N PHE A 77 -0.10 -6.15 1.45
CA PHE A 77 -1.14 -6.50 0.50
C PHE A 77 -1.61 -7.93 0.83
N GLU A 78 -2.89 -8.10 1.16
CA GLU A 78 -3.48 -9.42 1.41
C GLU A 78 -4.30 -9.84 0.20
N VAL A 79 -3.94 -10.97 -0.40
CA VAL A 79 -4.62 -11.58 -1.54
C VAL A 79 -5.12 -12.95 -1.11
N GLU A 80 -6.45 -13.12 -1.06
CA GLU A 80 -7.10 -14.40 -0.72
C GLU A 80 -6.60 -15.01 0.61
N GLY A 81 -6.29 -14.16 1.58
CA GLY A 81 -5.78 -14.57 2.90
C GLY A 81 -4.26 -14.75 2.99
N GLN A 82 -3.53 -14.69 1.87
CA GLN A 82 -2.07 -14.62 1.88
C GLN A 82 -1.60 -13.17 1.92
N LEU A 83 -0.79 -12.85 2.93
CA LEU A 83 -0.20 -11.53 3.12
C LEU A 83 1.14 -11.40 2.39
N TYR A 84 1.39 -10.23 1.81
CA TYR A 84 2.62 -9.86 1.11
C TYR A 84 3.12 -8.50 1.60
N ALA A 85 4.40 -8.40 1.94
CA ALA A 85 5.07 -7.13 2.19
C ALA A 85 5.56 -6.51 0.88
N CYS A 86 5.33 -5.21 0.69
CA CYS A 86 5.94 -4.42 -0.38
C CYS A 86 7.41 -4.15 -0.03
N GLU A 87 8.33 -4.67 -0.83
CA GLU A 87 9.76 -4.48 -0.66
C GLU A 87 10.32 -3.52 -1.73
N ALA A 88 11.61 -3.20 -1.65
CA ALA A 88 12.26 -2.33 -2.64
C ALA A 88 12.07 -2.85 -4.07
N PHE A 89 12.02 -4.17 -4.24
CA PHE A 89 11.75 -4.83 -5.51
C PHE A 89 10.70 -5.93 -5.35
N GLY A 90 9.45 -5.56 -5.64
CA GLY A 90 8.33 -6.50 -5.67
C GLY A 90 7.76 -6.84 -4.30
N PHE A 91 7.22 -8.05 -4.17
CA PHE A 91 6.40 -8.47 -3.04
C PHE A 91 6.88 -9.79 -2.45
N ARG A 92 7.12 -9.80 -1.13
CA ARG A 92 7.53 -10.99 -0.38
C ARG A 92 6.37 -11.51 0.47
N ALA A 93 6.06 -12.81 0.34
CA ALA A 93 5.07 -13.46 1.19
C ALA A 93 5.51 -13.41 2.67
N THR A 94 4.56 -13.20 3.57
CA THR A 94 4.78 -13.08 5.00
C THR A 94 3.51 -13.46 5.76
N ASP A 95 3.64 -13.84 7.03
CA ASP A 95 2.49 -14.21 7.88
C ASP A 95 2.19 -13.13 8.93
N LYS A 96 2.98 -12.04 8.94
CA LYS A 96 2.90 -10.97 9.93
C LYS A 96 3.07 -9.62 9.26
N ILE A 97 2.25 -8.66 9.70
CA ILE A 97 2.45 -7.23 9.44
C ILE A 97 3.49 -6.71 10.43
N LYS A 98 4.44 -5.90 9.95
CA LYS A 98 5.43 -5.20 10.77
C LYS A 98 5.44 -3.74 10.37
N CYS A 99 5.15 -2.85 11.31
CA CYS A 99 5.35 -1.42 11.11
C CYS A 99 6.84 -1.10 11.28
N ARG A 100 7.35 -0.16 10.48
CA ARG A 100 8.67 0.42 10.73
C ARG A 100 8.53 1.40 11.89
N SER A 101 9.00 1.02 13.06
CA SER A 101 9.27 2.01 14.10
C SER A 101 10.42 2.89 13.63
N TYR A 102 10.23 4.21 13.58
CA TYR A 102 11.36 5.13 13.50
C TYR A 102 12.15 5.00 14.81
N THR A 103 13.26 4.27 14.77
CA THR A 103 14.33 4.44 15.75
C THR A 103 15.26 5.52 15.21
N GLU A 104 15.44 6.59 15.97
CA GLU A 104 16.44 7.63 15.72
C GLU A 104 17.85 7.02 15.81
N GLU A 105 18.31 6.38 14.74
CA GLU A 105 19.74 6.06 14.53
C GLU A 105 20.11 6.51 13.11
N ALA A 106 20.18 7.82 12.93
CA ALA A 106 20.81 8.45 11.80
C ALA A 106 21.43 9.77 12.25
N GLU A 107 22.48 9.70 13.08
CA GLU A 107 23.55 10.70 13.20
C GLU A 107 24.59 10.18 14.20
N GLU A 108 25.45 9.24 13.82
CA GLU A 108 26.81 9.20 14.35
C GLU A 108 27.79 8.76 13.26
N ASP A 109 28.72 9.67 13.01
CA ASP A 109 30.08 9.50 12.48
C ASP A 109 30.32 8.86 11.11
N ASP A 110 30.79 9.69 10.18
CA ASP A 110 32.10 9.42 9.57
C ASP A 110 32.87 10.77 9.44
N PRO A 111 34.16 10.84 9.81
CA PRO A 111 34.89 12.06 10.19
C PRO A 111 35.41 12.94 9.05
#